data_AF-A0A7X8HTN8-F1
#
_entry.id   AF-A0A7X8HTN8-F1
#
_cell.length_a   1.000
_cell.length_b   1.000
_cell.length_c   1.000
_cell.angle_alpha   90.00
_cell.angle_beta   90.00
_cell.angle_gamma   90.00
#
_symmetry.space_group_name_H-M   'P 1'
#
loop_
_entity.id
_entity.type
_entity.pdbx_description
1 polymer ?
#
loop_
_entity_poly.entity_id
_entity_poly.type
_entity_poly.pdbx_seq_one_letter_code
_entity_poly.pdbx_strand_id
1 'polypeptide(L)'
;MRKTKIVATIGPASDNKETVTRLVEAGLDVARLNLSHGDYEEHSRKIEIIREVEDDTGKTIGIMLDTRGPEVRTGPLEEDKEIFLYTGDEIVLTIDDVTGTKECISVSYKELTKDVKEGSKILIDDGLLELQVLAVKGNDIRCKVLNGGLLGSYKGVNIPGVSLNLPALTKRDKEFIHFGMKMGINFIAASFVRKAQDIIAIRAFLDNEGAEGIYIIAKIENQEGVDNIDEILEVADGIMIARGDLGVEIPPEKVPVIQKKLIRKCNEAGKPVITATQMLNSMIGNPRPTRAEASDVANAILDGTDAIMLSGESAIGKYPIEAVKTMDRIAREIEGSAFYQETMFNTTQKNRAKVSTITESISSATCKIAMEIGARCIISATTSGSTARMVSKFRPNIPIIAVTHDKYVKHYLTVCWGIHPLQLAVRGRTTDELISNSIKAVRRYGLVKAGDRVVITAGTHTSGTTNLIEVIDV
;
A
#
# COMPACT_ATOMS: atom_id res chain seq x y z
N MET A 1 20.39 -8.45 -4.27
CA MET A 1 19.10 -8.04 -4.89
C MET A 1 18.35 -7.23 -3.85
N ARG A 2 17.72 -6.12 -4.22
CA ARG A 2 16.88 -5.35 -3.29
C ARG A 2 15.73 -6.22 -2.78
N LYS A 3 15.37 -6.10 -1.49
CA LYS A 3 14.30 -6.87 -0.86
C LYS A 3 13.01 -6.06 -0.74
N THR A 4 13.04 -4.87 -0.12
CA THR A 4 11.92 -3.94 -0.05
C THR A 4 11.49 -3.51 -1.44
N LYS A 5 10.19 -3.43 -1.64
CA LYS A 5 9.55 -3.16 -2.93
C LYS A 5 9.33 -1.67 -3.14
N ILE A 6 9.30 -1.21 -4.39
CA ILE A 6 8.96 0.17 -4.74
C ILE A 6 7.62 0.21 -5.44
N VAL A 7 6.71 0.97 -4.84
CA VAL A 7 5.47 1.41 -5.48
C VAL A 7 5.70 2.83 -6.00
N ALA A 8 5.36 3.11 -7.26
CA ALA A 8 5.43 4.48 -7.78
C ALA A 8 4.13 4.85 -8.48
N THR A 9 3.67 6.07 -8.22
CA THR A 9 2.45 6.61 -8.83
C THR A 9 2.75 7.06 -10.25
N ILE A 10 1.94 6.60 -11.20
CA ILE A 10 2.05 6.98 -12.61
C ILE A 10 1.15 8.19 -12.89
N GLY A 11 1.75 9.26 -13.41
CA GLY A 11 1.07 10.51 -13.73
C GLY A 11 1.68 11.21 -14.94
N PRO A 12 1.34 12.48 -15.20
CA PRO A 12 1.80 13.23 -16.38
C PRO A 12 3.31 13.27 -16.60
N ALA A 13 4.13 13.17 -15.55
CA ALA A 13 5.59 13.12 -15.68
C ALA A 13 6.11 11.73 -16.09
N SER A 14 5.25 10.71 -16.11
CA SER A 14 5.63 9.30 -16.23
C SER A 14 4.61 8.43 -16.97
N ASP A 15 3.75 8.99 -17.81
CA ASP A 15 2.63 8.29 -18.47
C ASP A 15 2.95 7.82 -19.90
N ASN A 16 4.21 7.87 -20.32
CA ASN A 16 4.67 7.38 -21.62
C ASN A 16 5.58 6.13 -21.49
N LYS A 17 5.64 5.33 -22.55
CA LYS A 17 6.37 4.06 -22.60
C LYS A 17 7.86 4.18 -22.25
N GLU A 18 8.54 5.21 -22.76
CA GLU A 18 9.97 5.42 -22.49
C GLU A 18 10.21 5.65 -21.00
N THR A 19 9.45 6.56 -20.38
CA THR A 19 9.59 6.84 -18.95
C THR A 19 9.23 5.65 -18.09
N VAL A 20 8.11 4.95 -18.39
CA VAL A 20 7.71 3.75 -17.64
C VAL A 20 8.80 2.66 -17.72
N THR A 21 9.39 2.44 -18.90
CA THR A 21 10.52 1.51 -19.08
C THR A 21 11.68 1.89 -18.16
N ARG A 22 12.06 3.18 -18.14
CA ARG A 22 13.16 3.69 -17.30
C ARG A 22 12.83 3.60 -15.80
N LEU A 23 11.58 3.72 -15.40
CA LEU A 23 11.15 3.48 -14.01
C LEU A 23 11.30 2.00 -13.62
N VAL A 24 10.90 1.09 -14.50
CA VAL A 24 11.04 -0.37 -14.34
C VAL A 24 12.51 -0.80 -14.29
N GLU A 25 13.36 -0.18 -15.08
CA GLU A 25 14.81 -0.35 -15.01
C GLU A 25 15.42 0.20 -13.72
N ALA A 26 14.94 1.36 -13.25
CA ALA A 26 15.34 1.98 -12.00
C ALA A 26 14.91 1.19 -10.76
N GLY A 27 13.91 0.30 -10.88
CA GLY A 27 13.49 -0.61 -9.84
C GLY A 27 12.05 -0.45 -9.38
N LEU A 28 11.13 0.01 -10.22
CA LEU A 28 9.68 -0.07 -9.96
C LEU A 28 9.22 -1.53 -9.86
N ASP A 29 8.47 -1.89 -8.82
CA ASP A 29 7.79 -3.20 -8.72
C ASP A 29 6.27 -3.08 -8.94
N VAL A 30 5.65 -2.00 -8.45
CA VAL A 30 4.20 -1.78 -8.53
C VAL A 30 3.90 -0.37 -9.04
N ALA A 31 3.16 -0.27 -10.14
CA ALA A 31 2.62 0.98 -10.66
C ALA A 31 1.29 1.31 -9.95
N ARG A 32 1.23 2.47 -9.29
CA ARG A 32 0.02 3.00 -8.65
C ARG A 32 -0.70 3.98 -9.58
N LEU A 33 -2.01 3.84 -9.68
CA LEU A 33 -2.91 4.74 -10.41
C LEU A 33 -3.86 5.39 -9.39
N ASN A 34 -3.75 6.71 -9.23
CA ASN A 34 -4.53 7.46 -8.26
C ASN A 34 -5.84 7.97 -8.88
N LEU A 35 -6.99 7.49 -8.38
CA LEU A 35 -8.31 7.83 -8.91
C LEU A 35 -8.87 9.17 -8.41
N SER A 36 -8.19 9.85 -7.49
CA SER A 36 -8.55 11.22 -7.12
C SER A 36 -8.40 12.18 -8.31
N HIS A 37 -7.62 11.80 -9.33
CA HIS A 37 -7.40 12.56 -10.56
C HIS A 37 -7.56 11.68 -11.80
N GLY A 38 -7.67 12.32 -12.97
CA GLY A 38 -7.80 11.64 -14.25
C GLY A 38 -9.17 11.02 -14.50
N ASP A 39 -9.40 10.69 -15.76
CA ASP A 39 -10.59 10.00 -16.25
C ASP A 39 -10.28 8.56 -16.68
N TYR A 40 -11.30 7.87 -17.19
CA TYR A 40 -11.17 6.49 -17.66
C TYR A 40 -10.16 6.33 -18.79
N GLU A 41 -10.14 7.26 -19.75
CA GLU A 41 -9.27 7.18 -20.93
C GLU A 41 -7.80 7.36 -20.54
N GLU A 42 -7.52 8.30 -19.64
CA GLU A 42 -6.18 8.52 -19.10
C GLU A 42 -5.65 7.27 -18.38
N HIS A 43 -6.44 6.69 -17.48
CA HIS A 43 -6.02 5.48 -16.75
C HIS A 43 -5.93 4.25 -17.67
N SER A 44 -6.75 4.17 -18.72
CA SER A 44 -6.66 3.11 -19.75
C SER A 44 -5.28 3.07 -20.38
N ARG A 45 -4.87 4.20 -20.94
CA ARG A 45 -3.59 4.32 -21.66
C ARG A 45 -2.41 3.98 -20.76
N LYS A 46 -2.44 4.41 -19.50
CA LYS A 46 -1.40 4.07 -18.52
C LYS A 46 -1.31 2.56 -18.31
N ILE A 47 -2.43 1.87 -18.13
CA ILE A 47 -2.44 0.41 -17.90
C ILE A 47 -1.88 -0.34 -19.13
N GLU A 48 -2.31 0.05 -20.33
CA GLU A 48 -1.82 -0.54 -21.59
C GLU A 48 -0.30 -0.38 -21.72
N ILE A 49 0.22 0.82 -21.48
CA ILE A 49 1.66 1.10 -21.50
C ILE A 49 2.41 0.25 -20.47
N ILE A 50 1.88 0.13 -19.24
CA ILE A 50 2.53 -0.68 -18.19
C ILE A 50 2.61 -2.15 -18.61
N ARG A 51 1.55 -2.70 -19.22
CA ARG A 51 1.54 -4.09 -19.70
C ARG A 51 2.49 -4.30 -20.88
N GLU A 52 2.54 -3.37 -21.82
CA GLU A 52 3.50 -3.39 -22.93
C GLU A 52 4.95 -3.39 -22.41
N VAL A 53 5.26 -2.55 -21.41
CA VAL A 53 6.60 -2.51 -20.79
C VAL A 53 6.91 -3.78 -20.00
N GLU A 54 5.93 -4.37 -19.31
CA GLU A 54 6.09 -5.67 -18.64
C GLU A 54 6.47 -6.77 -19.64
N ASP A 55 5.80 -6.82 -20.79
CA ASP A 55 6.10 -7.79 -21.86
C ASP A 55 7.48 -7.56 -22.48
N ASP A 56 7.82 -6.30 -22.82
CA ASP A 56 9.10 -5.95 -23.44
C ASP A 56 10.30 -6.21 -22.51
N THR A 57 10.15 -5.91 -21.22
CA THR A 57 11.24 -6.05 -20.25
C THR A 57 11.31 -7.44 -19.61
N GLY A 58 10.22 -8.22 -19.69
CA GLY A 58 10.05 -9.48 -18.99
C GLY A 58 9.99 -9.36 -17.46
N LYS A 59 9.97 -8.14 -16.91
CA LYS A 59 9.85 -7.89 -15.47
C LYS A 59 8.39 -7.84 -15.07
N THR A 60 8.06 -8.48 -13.96
CA THR A 60 6.67 -8.50 -13.47
C THR A 60 6.32 -7.19 -12.79
N ILE A 61 5.22 -6.55 -13.20
CA ILE A 61 4.79 -5.25 -12.67
C ILE A 61 3.38 -5.36 -12.11
N GLY A 62 3.25 -5.15 -10.80
CA GLY A 62 1.94 -5.03 -10.18
C GLY A 62 1.24 -3.73 -10.59
N ILE A 63 -0.06 -3.75 -10.82
CA ILE A 63 -0.86 -2.54 -11.07
C ILE A 63 -1.85 -2.36 -9.92
N MET A 64 -1.76 -1.22 -9.25
CA MET A 64 -2.56 -0.85 -8.09
C MET A 64 -3.46 0.34 -8.42
N LEU A 65 -4.76 0.14 -8.27
CA LEU A 65 -5.77 1.18 -8.35
C LEU A 65 -6.01 1.76 -6.94
N ASP A 66 -5.68 3.03 -6.71
CA ASP A 66 -5.92 3.69 -5.43
C ASP A 66 -7.24 4.47 -5.50
N THR A 67 -8.22 4.05 -4.70
CA THR A 67 -9.57 4.63 -4.73
C THR A 67 -9.54 6.04 -4.15
N ARG A 68 -10.46 6.89 -4.61
CA ARG A 68 -10.64 8.19 -3.95
C ARG A 68 -11.25 8.00 -2.57
N GLY A 69 -12.18 7.04 -2.47
CA GLY A 69 -12.85 6.68 -1.22
C GLY A 69 -13.88 7.72 -0.79
N PRO A 70 -14.61 7.40 0.30
CA PRO A 70 -15.59 8.30 0.88
C PRO A 70 -14.89 9.40 1.70
N GLU A 71 -15.11 10.66 1.34
CA GLU A 71 -14.53 11.80 2.06
C GLU A 71 -15.59 12.90 2.26
N VAL A 72 -15.48 13.62 3.37
CA VAL A 72 -16.30 14.82 3.63
C VAL A 72 -15.62 16.00 2.98
N ARG A 73 -16.40 16.87 2.32
CA ARG A 73 -15.90 18.08 1.67
C ARG A 73 -16.78 19.28 1.97
N THR A 74 -16.22 20.47 1.89
CA THR A 74 -16.99 21.72 1.82
C THR A 74 -17.73 21.81 0.48
N GLY A 75 -18.81 22.60 0.44
CA GLY A 75 -19.54 22.90 -0.78
C GLY A 75 -18.89 24.02 -1.62
N PRO A 76 -19.62 24.53 -2.63
CA PRO A 76 -19.18 25.69 -3.41
C PRO A 76 -19.18 26.96 -2.55
N LEU A 77 -18.25 27.88 -2.80
CA LEU A 77 -18.21 29.22 -2.18
C LEU A 77 -18.68 30.30 -3.16
N GLU A 78 -19.13 31.45 -2.66
CA GLU A 78 -19.49 32.59 -3.51
C GLU A 78 -18.29 33.11 -4.33
N GLU A 79 -18.55 33.51 -5.58
CA GLU A 79 -17.61 34.12 -6.53
C GLU A 79 -16.40 33.28 -7.01
N ASP A 80 -16.35 31.97 -6.78
CA ASP A 80 -15.16 31.13 -7.07
C ASP A 80 -13.85 31.66 -6.43
N LYS A 81 -13.95 32.54 -5.43
CA LYS A 81 -12.82 33.14 -4.72
C LYS A 81 -12.67 32.50 -3.35
N GLU A 82 -11.42 32.38 -2.91
CA GLU A 82 -11.09 31.90 -1.58
C GLU A 82 -11.63 32.86 -0.51
N ILE A 83 -12.22 32.30 0.54
CA ILE A 83 -12.72 33.04 1.69
C ILE A 83 -11.68 32.98 2.80
N PHE A 84 -11.28 34.13 3.33
CA PHE A 84 -10.39 34.19 4.50
C PHE A 84 -11.20 34.15 5.79
N LEU A 85 -10.93 33.16 6.65
CA LEU A 85 -11.51 33.02 7.99
C LEU A 85 -10.50 33.49 9.05
N TYR A 86 -10.91 34.38 9.96
CA TYR A 86 -10.02 34.85 11.02
C TYR A 86 -10.14 33.97 12.27
N THR A 87 -9.02 33.84 13.00
CA THR A 87 -9.02 33.14 14.28
C THR A 87 -9.89 33.89 15.29
N GLY A 88 -10.78 33.15 15.95
CA GLY A 88 -11.76 33.69 16.90
C GLY A 88 -13.13 33.95 16.30
N ASP A 89 -13.28 33.97 14.97
CA ASP A 89 -14.56 34.12 14.30
C ASP A 89 -15.50 32.95 14.63
N GLU A 90 -16.81 33.21 14.56
CA GLU A 90 -17.82 32.16 14.55
C GLU A 90 -18.31 31.92 13.13
N ILE A 91 -18.43 30.64 12.78
CA ILE A 91 -18.91 30.19 11.48
C ILE A 91 -19.90 29.04 11.66
N VAL A 92 -20.85 28.91 10.74
CA VAL A 92 -21.79 27.79 10.68
C VAL A 92 -21.34 26.81 9.61
N LEU A 93 -21.22 25.53 9.96
CA LEU A 93 -21.23 24.46 8.98
C LEU A 93 -22.65 23.90 8.89
N THR A 94 -23.20 23.79 7.68
CA THR A 94 -24.57 23.28 7.48
C THR A 94 -24.58 22.06 6.57
N ILE A 95 -25.51 21.15 6.82
CA ILE A 95 -25.76 20.01 5.91
C ILE A 95 -26.69 20.38 4.75
N ASP A 96 -27.28 21.57 4.75
CA ASP A 96 -28.10 22.04 3.63
C ASP A 96 -27.22 22.45 2.44
N ASP A 97 -27.72 22.22 1.22
CA ASP A 97 -27.01 22.60 0.00
C ASP A 97 -27.12 24.12 -0.23
N VAL A 98 -26.14 24.85 0.29
CA VAL A 98 -26.01 26.31 0.14
C VAL A 98 -24.65 26.69 -0.44
N THR A 99 -24.61 27.81 -1.15
CA THR A 99 -23.35 28.46 -1.53
C THR A 99 -22.74 29.09 -0.29
N GLY A 100 -21.49 28.73 0.00
CA GLY A 100 -20.79 29.12 1.20
C GLY A 100 -20.36 30.58 1.20
N THR A 101 -20.50 31.21 2.36
CA THR A 101 -20.08 32.58 2.69
C THR A 101 -19.09 32.56 3.86
N LYS A 102 -18.72 33.74 4.39
CA LYS A 102 -17.91 33.86 5.60
C LYS A 102 -18.64 33.36 6.85
N GLU A 103 -19.96 33.36 6.82
CA GLU A 103 -20.83 33.06 7.96
C GLU A 103 -21.34 31.61 7.93
N CYS A 104 -21.55 31.03 6.74
CA CYS A 104 -22.14 29.70 6.60
C CYS A 104 -21.52 28.92 5.43
N ILE A 105 -21.13 27.67 5.67
CA ILE A 105 -20.51 26.80 4.66
C ILE A 105 -21.20 25.44 4.66
N SER A 106 -21.59 24.96 3.49
CA SER A 106 -22.18 23.64 3.34
C SER A 106 -21.13 22.53 3.41
N VAL A 107 -21.53 21.36 3.90
CA VAL A 107 -20.74 20.12 3.88
C VAL A 107 -21.43 19.01 3.10
N SER A 108 -20.64 18.16 2.45
CA SER A 108 -21.14 17.07 1.62
C SER A 108 -21.78 15.93 2.41
N TYR A 109 -21.41 15.76 3.68
CA TYR A 109 -21.89 14.65 4.51
C TYR A 109 -23.13 15.05 5.33
N LYS A 110 -24.29 14.56 4.87
CA LYS A 110 -25.60 14.96 5.40
C LYS A 110 -25.91 14.47 6.81
N GLU A 111 -25.14 13.51 7.32
CA GLU A 111 -25.32 12.98 8.67
C GLU A 111 -24.34 13.60 9.68
N LEU A 112 -23.52 14.59 9.27
CA LEU A 112 -22.46 15.17 10.11
C LEU A 112 -22.98 15.70 11.45
N THR A 113 -24.18 16.30 11.47
CA THR A 113 -24.81 16.82 12.69
C THR A 113 -25.14 15.75 13.73
N LYS A 114 -25.21 14.48 13.33
CA LYS A 114 -25.46 13.34 14.24
C LYS A 114 -24.16 12.76 14.82
N ASP A 115 -23.03 13.01 14.15
CA ASP A 115 -21.75 12.41 14.49
C ASP A 115 -20.87 13.34 15.35
N VAL A 116 -21.02 14.67 15.20
CA VAL A 116 -20.27 15.65 16.00
C VAL A 116 -21.03 16.10 17.24
N LYS A 117 -20.28 16.57 18.25
CA LYS A 117 -20.82 17.13 19.49
C LYS A 117 -20.08 18.39 19.90
N GLU A 118 -20.62 19.13 20.86
CA GLU A 118 -19.93 20.27 21.47
C GLU A 118 -18.51 19.87 21.92
N GLY A 119 -17.52 20.69 21.56
CA GLY A 119 -16.10 20.44 21.80
C GLY A 119 -15.39 19.60 20.73
N SER A 120 -16.11 18.95 19.80
CA SER A 120 -15.49 18.27 18.65
C SER A 120 -14.64 19.24 17.83
N LYS A 121 -13.53 18.75 17.29
CA LYS A 121 -12.69 19.47 16.33
C LYS A 121 -13.07 19.11 14.91
N ILE A 122 -13.08 20.11 14.02
CA ILE A 122 -13.28 19.93 12.59
C ILE A 122 -12.10 20.60 11.89
N LEU A 123 -11.41 19.81 11.07
CA LEU A 123 -10.24 20.24 10.31
C LEU A 123 -10.65 20.40 8.85
N ILE A 124 -10.19 21.45 8.19
CA ILE A 124 -10.48 21.70 6.77
C ILE A 124 -9.18 21.94 6.02
N ASP A 125 -9.11 21.41 4.79
CA ASP A 125 -7.97 21.53 3.88
C ASP A 125 -6.69 20.93 4.51
N ASP A 126 -6.73 19.63 4.79
CA ASP A 126 -5.65 18.85 5.40
C ASP A 126 -5.17 19.41 6.76
N GLY A 127 -6.10 20.00 7.51
CA GLY A 127 -5.82 20.60 8.83
C GLY A 127 -5.25 22.01 8.78
N LEU A 128 -5.23 22.66 7.61
CA LEU A 128 -4.86 24.07 7.50
C LEU A 128 -5.76 24.95 8.36
N LEU A 129 -7.08 24.74 8.30
CA LEU A 129 -8.04 25.40 9.16
C LEU A 129 -8.52 24.44 10.26
N GLU A 130 -8.65 24.97 11.48
CA GLU A 130 -9.16 24.22 12.63
C GLU A 130 -10.36 24.95 13.22
N LEU A 131 -11.47 24.23 13.36
CA LEU A 131 -12.71 24.68 13.95
C LEU A 131 -13.02 23.87 15.20
N GLN A 132 -13.68 24.49 16.18
CA GLN A 132 -14.23 23.82 17.35
C GLN A 132 -15.74 23.98 17.38
N VAL A 133 -16.46 22.87 17.48
CA VAL A 133 -17.93 22.86 17.58
C VAL A 133 -18.36 23.49 18.90
N LEU A 134 -19.16 24.55 18.82
CA LEU A 134 -19.80 25.22 19.95
C LEU A 134 -21.19 24.64 20.24
N ALA A 135 -21.97 24.34 19.21
CA ALA A 135 -23.31 23.77 19.36
C ALA A 135 -23.79 23.15 18.05
N VAL A 136 -24.62 22.12 18.14
CA VAL A 136 -25.35 21.54 17.01
C VAL A 136 -26.83 21.88 17.17
N LYS A 137 -27.46 22.46 16.15
CA LYS A 137 -28.88 22.84 16.13
C LYS A 137 -29.51 22.50 14.78
N GLY A 138 -30.33 21.45 14.75
CA GLY A 138 -30.96 21.00 13.51
C GLY A 138 -29.91 20.60 12.47
N ASN A 139 -29.87 21.32 11.35
CA ASN A 139 -28.95 21.09 10.25
C ASN A 139 -27.61 21.84 10.41
N ASP A 140 -27.50 22.70 11.43
CA ASP A 140 -26.39 23.64 11.57
C ASP A 140 -25.47 23.29 12.74
N ILE A 141 -24.17 23.43 12.50
CA ILE A 141 -23.09 23.21 13.44
C ILE A 141 -22.38 24.54 13.62
N ARG A 142 -22.66 25.23 14.72
CA ARG A 142 -21.96 26.46 15.08
C ARG A 142 -20.57 26.13 15.55
N CYS A 143 -19.57 26.76 14.95
CA CYS A 143 -18.17 26.52 15.22
C CYS A 143 -17.45 27.83 15.54
N LYS A 144 -16.37 27.73 16.32
CA LYS A 144 -15.38 28.78 16.49
C LYS A 144 -14.13 28.44 15.69
N VAL A 145 -13.59 29.40 14.96
CA VAL A 145 -12.32 29.25 14.23
C VAL A 145 -11.17 29.30 15.25
N LEU A 146 -10.47 28.19 15.41
CA LEU A 146 -9.27 28.10 16.26
C LEU A 146 -8.00 28.45 15.49
N ASN A 147 -7.91 28.02 14.23
CA ASN A 147 -6.86 28.41 13.30
C ASN A 147 -7.49 28.84 11.98
N GLY A 148 -7.27 30.10 11.62
CA GLY A 148 -7.82 30.72 10.41
C GLY A 148 -6.95 30.54 9.17
N GLY A 149 -7.45 30.95 8.02
CA GLY A 149 -6.75 30.81 6.75
C GLY A 149 -7.64 31.02 5.54
N LEU A 150 -7.08 30.81 4.35
CA LEU A 150 -7.83 30.80 3.10
C LEU A 150 -8.57 29.47 2.95
N LEU A 151 -9.87 29.54 2.69
CA LEU A 151 -10.72 28.41 2.40
C LEU A 151 -11.20 28.50 0.95
N GLY A 152 -10.95 27.43 0.18
CA GLY A 152 -11.49 27.26 -1.16
C GLY A 152 -12.76 26.40 -1.19
N SER A 153 -13.35 26.28 -2.38
CA SER A 153 -14.46 25.35 -2.64
C SER A 153 -13.98 23.90 -2.59
N TYR A 154 -14.85 22.98 -2.16
CA TYR A 154 -14.64 21.53 -2.21
C TYR A 154 -13.39 21.03 -1.48
N LYS A 155 -12.97 21.69 -0.40
CA LYS A 155 -11.83 21.27 0.43
C LYS A 155 -12.20 20.08 1.31
N GLY A 156 -11.23 19.21 1.57
CA GLY A 156 -11.40 18.06 2.46
C GLY A 156 -11.74 18.49 3.88
N VAL A 157 -12.59 17.73 4.55
CA VAL A 157 -13.00 17.95 5.94
C VAL A 157 -12.73 16.68 6.74
N ASN A 158 -11.97 16.82 7.83
CA ASN A 158 -11.64 15.73 8.74
C ASN A 158 -12.19 16.03 10.14
N ILE A 159 -12.63 14.99 10.85
CA ILE A 159 -13.23 15.14 12.18
C ILE A 159 -12.52 14.18 13.14
N PRO A 160 -11.38 14.59 13.73
CA PRO A 160 -10.58 13.72 14.58
C PRO A 160 -11.37 13.12 15.73
N GLY A 161 -11.25 11.80 15.90
CA GLY A 161 -11.87 11.06 17.01
C GLY A 161 -13.38 10.82 16.86
N VAL A 162 -13.93 11.03 15.66
CA VAL A 162 -15.34 10.76 15.35
C VAL A 162 -15.43 9.67 14.29
N SER A 163 -16.22 8.62 14.57
CA SER A 163 -16.53 7.56 13.61
C SER A 163 -17.66 8.00 12.69
N LEU A 164 -17.33 8.33 11.44
CA LEU A 164 -18.33 8.71 10.44
C LEU A 164 -19.03 7.48 9.86
N ASN A 165 -20.33 7.56 9.58
CA ASN A 165 -21.03 6.47 8.89
C ASN A 165 -21.02 6.66 7.36
N LEU A 166 -19.83 6.54 6.76
CA LEU A 166 -19.62 6.60 5.31
C LEU A 166 -19.54 5.19 4.70
N PRO A 167 -20.00 4.98 3.45
CA PRO A 167 -19.89 3.69 2.76
C PRO A 167 -18.45 3.38 2.36
N ALA A 168 -18.07 2.11 2.31
CA ALA A 168 -16.70 1.69 1.95
C ALA A 168 -16.22 2.10 0.54
N LEU A 169 -17.15 2.20 -0.41
CA LEU A 169 -16.89 2.65 -1.79
C LEU A 169 -17.94 3.66 -2.22
N THR A 170 -17.50 4.72 -2.88
CA THR A 170 -18.41 5.64 -3.58
C THR A 170 -18.91 5.00 -4.89
N LYS A 171 -19.94 5.61 -5.49
CA LYS A 171 -20.40 5.20 -6.83
C LYS A 171 -19.27 5.28 -7.87
N ARG A 172 -18.49 6.36 -7.82
CA ARG A 172 -17.32 6.56 -8.70
C ARG A 172 -16.28 5.45 -8.49
N ASP A 173 -15.96 5.11 -7.24
CA ASP A 173 -14.98 4.04 -6.98
C ASP A 173 -15.41 2.72 -7.62
N LYS A 174 -16.69 2.34 -7.48
CA LYS A 174 -17.23 1.10 -8.09
C LYS A 174 -17.10 1.09 -9.61
N GLU A 175 -17.41 2.19 -10.27
CA GLU A 175 -17.30 2.30 -11.73
C GLU A 175 -15.84 2.19 -12.20
N PHE A 176 -14.90 2.83 -11.49
CA PHE A 176 -13.48 2.72 -11.79
C PHE A 176 -12.89 1.34 -11.48
N ILE A 177 -13.35 0.68 -10.42
CA ILE A 177 -12.95 -0.70 -10.13
C ILE A 177 -13.42 -1.63 -11.26
N HIS A 178 -14.69 -1.51 -11.67
CA HIS A 178 -15.23 -2.31 -12.79
C HIS A 178 -14.44 -2.09 -14.09
N PHE A 179 -14.01 -0.85 -14.34
CA PHE A 179 -13.13 -0.54 -15.46
C PHE A 179 -11.74 -1.19 -15.30
N GLY A 180 -11.08 -1.00 -14.16
CA GLY A 180 -9.75 -1.55 -13.88
C GLY A 180 -9.72 -3.08 -13.95
N MET A 181 -10.80 -3.76 -13.55
CA MET A 181 -10.96 -5.20 -13.70
C MET A 181 -10.80 -5.67 -15.15
N LYS A 182 -11.45 -4.99 -16.10
CA LYS A 182 -11.34 -5.32 -17.55
C LYS A 182 -9.93 -5.17 -18.09
N MET A 183 -9.13 -4.33 -17.44
CA MET A 183 -7.76 -4.04 -17.82
C MET A 183 -6.71 -4.86 -17.04
N GLY A 184 -7.17 -5.74 -16.15
CA GLY A 184 -6.29 -6.65 -15.42
C GLY A 184 -5.44 -5.96 -14.36
N ILE A 185 -6.00 -5.02 -13.60
CA ILE A 185 -5.36 -4.55 -12.36
C ILE A 185 -5.15 -5.70 -11.37
N ASN A 186 -4.22 -5.52 -10.42
CA ASN A 186 -3.86 -6.57 -9.45
C ASN A 186 -4.24 -6.21 -8.02
N PHE A 187 -4.26 -4.91 -7.70
CA PHE A 187 -4.57 -4.41 -6.37
C PHE A 187 -5.60 -3.29 -6.41
N ILE A 188 -6.39 -3.20 -5.35
CA ILE A 188 -7.14 -2.01 -4.96
C ILE A 188 -6.57 -1.51 -3.64
N ALA A 189 -6.03 -0.29 -3.62
CA ALA A 189 -5.73 0.41 -2.39
C ALA A 189 -6.99 1.17 -1.96
N ALA A 190 -7.66 0.67 -0.93
CA ALA A 190 -8.94 1.17 -0.45
C ALA A 190 -8.73 2.32 0.54
N SER A 191 -9.11 3.53 0.16
CA SER A 191 -9.03 4.75 0.99
C SER A 191 -10.03 4.75 2.14
N PHE A 192 -9.66 5.43 3.22
CA PHE A 192 -10.41 5.70 4.43
C PHE A 192 -11.00 4.45 5.10
N VAL A 193 -10.25 3.34 5.08
CA VAL A 193 -10.67 2.09 5.74
C VAL A 193 -10.60 2.26 7.25
N ARG A 194 -11.72 1.96 7.91
CA ARG A 194 -11.89 2.17 9.37
C ARG A 194 -12.19 0.90 10.14
N LYS A 195 -12.78 -0.10 9.48
CA LYS A 195 -13.25 -1.33 10.10
C LYS A 195 -13.20 -2.50 9.12
N ALA A 196 -13.20 -3.72 9.64
CA ALA A 196 -13.18 -4.94 8.81
C ALA A 196 -14.33 -4.97 7.79
N GLN A 197 -15.51 -4.45 8.17
CA GLN A 197 -16.69 -4.43 7.31
C GLN A 197 -16.48 -3.65 6.00
N ASP A 198 -15.60 -2.63 5.99
CA ASP A 198 -15.31 -1.88 4.78
C ASP A 198 -14.62 -2.78 3.74
N ILE A 199 -13.64 -3.57 4.20
CA ILE A 199 -12.92 -4.53 3.36
C ILE A 199 -13.81 -5.68 2.92
N ILE A 200 -14.65 -6.21 3.82
CA ILE A 200 -15.62 -7.26 3.49
C ILE A 200 -16.59 -6.77 2.41
N ALA A 201 -17.05 -5.53 2.48
CA ALA A 201 -17.93 -4.95 1.47
C ALA A 201 -17.25 -4.81 0.10
N ILE A 202 -15.97 -4.40 0.08
CA ILE A 202 -15.18 -4.34 -1.16
C ILE A 202 -14.96 -5.74 -1.73
N ARG A 203 -14.60 -6.71 -0.89
CA ARG A 203 -14.43 -8.12 -1.30
C ARG A 203 -15.71 -8.69 -1.90
N ALA A 204 -16.84 -8.53 -1.23
CA ALA A 204 -18.14 -8.97 -1.74
C ALA A 204 -18.51 -8.32 -3.08
N PHE A 205 -18.16 -7.04 -3.27
CA PHE A 205 -18.33 -6.37 -4.56
C PHE A 205 -17.46 -7.00 -5.65
N LEU A 206 -16.17 -7.25 -5.39
CA LEU A 206 -15.27 -7.89 -6.35
C LEU A 206 -15.71 -9.32 -6.71
N ASP A 207 -16.13 -10.11 -5.72
CA ASP A 207 -16.54 -11.49 -5.92
C ASP A 207 -17.82 -11.55 -6.78
N ASN A 208 -18.78 -10.64 -6.56
CA ASN A 208 -19.98 -10.53 -7.39
C ASN A 208 -19.69 -10.14 -8.85
N GLU A 209 -18.59 -9.42 -9.08
CA GLU A 209 -18.15 -9.00 -10.41
C GLU A 209 -17.16 -10.00 -11.06
N GLY A 210 -16.86 -11.13 -10.39
CA GLY A 210 -15.94 -12.17 -10.89
C GLY A 210 -14.46 -11.76 -10.88
N ALA A 211 -14.06 -10.92 -9.93
CA ALA A 211 -12.70 -10.44 -9.74
C ALA A 211 -12.06 -10.94 -8.43
N GLU A 212 -12.24 -12.22 -8.11
CA GLU A 212 -11.69 -12.82 -6.90
C GLU A 212 -10.15 -12.77 -6.85
N GLY A 213 -9.50 -12.64 -8.02
CA GLY A 213 -8.04 -12.50 -8.16
C GLY A 213 -7.47 -11.13 -7.81
N ILE A 214 -8.30 -10.09 -7.59
CA ILE A 214 -7.82 -8.76 -7.18
C ILE A 214 -7.63 -8.71 -5.67
N TYR A 215 -6.50 -8.17 -5.21
CA TYR A 215 -6.13 -8.08 -3.80
C TYR A 215 -6.44 -6.69 -3.23
N ILE A 216 -6.89 -6.63 -1.98
CA ILE A 216 -7.29 -5.38 -1.32
C ILE A 216 -6.21 -4.96 -0.32
N ILE A 217 -5.62 -3.78 -0.54
CA ILE A 217 -4.71 -3.11 0.38
C ILE A 217 -5.50 -2.06 1.16
N ALA A 218 -5.70 -2.25 2.46
CA ALA A 218 -6.42 -1.27 3.28
C ALA A 218 -5.53 -0.06 3.58
N LYS A 219 -5.98 1.16 3.25
CA LYS A 219 -5.25 2.39 3.61
C LYS A 219 -5.70 2.84 4.99
N ILE A 220 -4.75 2.94 5.91
CA ILE A 220 -4.97 3.38 7.29
C ILE A 220 -4.62 4.86 7.38
N GLU A 221 -5.65 5.67 7.51
CA GLU A 221 -5.61 7.14 7.33
C GLU A 221 -6.18 7.91 8.54
N ASN A 222 -6.79 7.22 9.50
CA ASN A 222 -7.41 7.83 10.67
C ASN A 222 -7.26 6.98 11.94
N GLN A 223 -7.67 7.55 13.07
CA GLN A 223 -7.58 6.90 14.39
C GLN A 223 -8.42 5.62 14.47
N GLU A 224 -9.62 5.59 13.90
CA GLU A 224 -10.50 4.42 13.92
C GLU A 224 -9.86 3.22 13.21
N GLY A 225 -9.25 3.43 12.03
CA GLY A 225 -8.51 2.38 11.33
C GLY A 225 -7.26 1.91 12.09
N VAL A 226 -6.61 2.79 12.86
CA VAL A 226 -5.49 2.40 13.74
C VAL A 226 -5.95 1.54 14.90
N ASP A 227 -7.10 1.86 15.49
CA ASP A 227 -7.65 1.15 16.64
C ASP A 227 -8.19 -0.23 16.22
N ASN A 228 -8.83 -0.31 15.05
CA ASN A 228 -9.39 -1.53 14.47
C ASN A 228 -8.41 -2.32 13.58
N ILE A 229 -7.11 -2.01 13.64
CA ILE A 229 -6.12 -2.63 12.74
C ILE A 229 -6.15 -4.15 12.78
N ASP A 230 -6.41 -4.76 13.94
CA ASP A 230 -6.39 -6.22 14.08
C ASP A 230 -7.49 -6.88 13.25
N GLU A 231 -8.74 -6.41 13.36
CA GLU A 231 -9.86 -6.94 12.56
C GLU A 231 -9.74 -6.59 11.06
N ILE A 232 -9.23 -5.40 10.72
CA ILE A 232 -8.97 -5.00 9.32
C ILE A 232 -7.93 -5.93 8.71
N LEU A 233 -6.83 -6.17 9.45
CA LEU A 233 -5.73 -7.00 9.00
C LEU A 233 -6.15 -8.45 8.83
N GLU A 234 -7.15 -8.96 9.54
CA GLU A 234 -7.68 -10.32 9.34
C GLU A 234 -8.27 -10.51 7.94
N VAL A 235 -9.02 -9.52 7.45
CA VAL A 235 -9.78 -9.60 6.19
C VAL A 235 -9.11 -8.92 4.98
N ALA A 236 -8.15 -8.03 5.19
CA ALA A 236 -7.40 -7.37 4.12
C ALA A 236 -6.25 -8.25 3.56
N ASP A 237 -5.83 -8.00 2.33
CA ASP A 237 -4.69 -8.71 1.72
C ASP A 237 -3.33 -8.06 1.99
N GLY A 238 -3.36 -6.85 2.55
CA GLY A 238 -2.21 -6.04 2.96
C GLY A 238 -2.67 -4.68 3.47
N ILE A 239 -1.73 -3.87 3.95
CA ILE A 239 -2.01 -2.54 4.52
C ILE A 239 -1.13 -1.48 3.84
N MET A 240 -1.65 -0.27 3.68
CA MET A 240 -0.89 0.92 3.33
C MET A 240 -1.01 1.95 4.46
N ILE A 241 0.13 2.44 4.94
CA ILE A 241 0.20 3.45 6.00
C ILE A 241 0.40 4.80 5.33
N ALA A 242 -0.68 5.57 5.20
CA ALA A 242 -0.69 6.88 4.55
C ALA A 242 -0.48 7.97 5.61
N ARG A 243 0.80 8.31 5.82
CA ARG A 243 1.27 9.13 6.95
C ARG A 243 0.84 10.59 6.86
N GLY A 244 0.70 11.12 5.65
CA GLY A 244 0.16 12.45 5.39
C GLY A 244 -1.26 12.56 5.91
N ASP A 245 -2.16 11.70 5.43
CA ASP A 245 -3.56 11.65 5.85
C ASP A 245 -3.69 11.34 7.34
N LEU A 246 -2.92 10.37 7.84
CA LEU A 246 -2.90 10.02 9.26
C LEU A 246 -2.45 11.19 10.16
N GLY A 247 -1.51 12.00 9.68
CA GLY A 247 -0.99 13.18 10.37
C GLY A 247 -1.96 14.36 10.42
N VAL A 248 -3.03 14.33 9.61
CA VAL A 248 -4.14 15.29 9.71
C VAL A 248 -4.99 14.99 10.93
N GLU A 249 -5.32 13.71 11.16
CA GLU A 249 -6.23 13.33 12.26
C GLU A 249 -5.53 13.00 13.58
N ILE A 250 -4.28 12.55 13.52
CA ILE A 250 -3.50 12.12 14.69
C ILE A 250 -2.31 13.07 14.88
N PRO A 251 -2.01 13.49 16.12
CA PRO A 251 -0.84 14.32 16.39
C PRO A 251 0.45 13.76 15.75
N PRO A 252 1.23 14.59 15.04
CA PRO A 252 2.36 14.13 14.24
C PRO A 252 3.44 13.41 15.06
N GLU A 253 3.62 13.76 16.34
CA GLU A 253 4.55 13.10 17.25
C GLU A 253 4.17 11.64 17.57
N LYS A 254 2.91 11.25 17.37
CA LYS A 254 2.43 9.86 17.57
C LYS A 254 2.56 9.01 16.31
N VAL A 255 2.54 9.61 15.12
CA VAL A 255 2.55 8.91 13.83
C VAL A 255 3.71 7.92 13.68
N PRO A 256 4.97 8.25 14.05
CA PRO A 256 6.08 7.29 13.95
C PRO A 256 5.90 6.03 14.80
N VAL A 257 5.29 6.16 15.99
CA VAL A 257 5.03 5.02 16.88
C VAL A 257 3.92 4.15 16.29
N ILE A 258 2.87 4.76 15.73
CA ILE A 258 1.78 4.05 15.06
C ILE A 258 2.30 3.30 13.84
N GLN A 259 3.09 3.94 12.97
CA GLN A 259 3.74 3.28 11.82
C GLN A 259 4.45 2.00 12.25
N LYS A 260 5.32 2.08 13.26
CA LYS A 260 6.06 0.92 13.80
C LYS A 260 5.15 -0.19 14.30
N LYS A 261 4.04 0.17 14.97
CA LYS A 261 3.03 -0.78 15.46
C LYS A 261 2.32 -1.48 14.29
N LEU A 262 1.87 -0.72 13.29
CA LEU A 262 1.14 -1.25 12.12
C LEU A 262 2.03 -2.18 11.28
N ILE A 263 3.27 -1.76 10.98
CA ILE A 263 4.25 -2.59 10.26
C ILE A 263 4.51 -3.90 11.00
N ARG A 264 4.72 -3.82 12.32
CA ARG A 264 4.94 -5.04 13.13
C ARG A 264 3.76 -6.01 13.06
N LYS A 265 2.53 -5.52 13.20
CA LYS A 265 1.33 -6.37 13.09
C LYS A 265 1.23 -7.04 11.72
N CYS A 266 1.51 -6.32 10.64
CA CYS A 266 1.55 -6.87 9.29
C CYS A 266 2.63 -7.95 9.13
N ASN A 267 3.84 -7.69 9.65
CA ASN A 267 4.94 -8.66 9.65
C ASN A 267 4.59 -9.91 10.45
N GLU A 268 3.92 -9.76 11.60
CA GLU A 268 3.45 -10.88 12.41
C GLU A 268 2.33 -11.67 11.70
N ALA A 269 1.45 -11.02 10.93
CA ALA A 269 0.44 -11.70 10.11
C ALA A 269 0.99 -12.28 8.80
N GLY A 270 2.21 -11.90 8.40
CA GLY A 270 2.79 -12.23 7.09
C GLY A 270 1.97 -11.66 5.93
N LYS A 271 1.40 -10.46 6.13
CA LYS A 271 0.69 -9.69 5.10
C LYS A 271 1.55 -8.47 4.71
N PRO A 272 1.64 -8.11 3.42
CA PRO A 272 2.48 -7.01 2.97
C PRO A 272 2.00 -5.67 3.53
N VAL A 273 2.96 -4.81 3.87
CA VAL A 273 2.71 -3.44 4.30
C VAL A 273 3.49 -2.43 3.45
N ILE A 274 2.82 -1.35 3.08
CA ILE A 274 3.35 -0.26 2.26
C ILE A 274 3.45 0.99 3.13
N THR A 275 4.65 1.56 3.25
CA THR A 275 4.82 2.88 3.87
C THR A 275 4.71 3.95 2.79
N ALA A 276 3.75 4.87 2.95
CA ALA A 276 3.32 5.78 1.90
C ALA A 276 3.28 7.24 2.36
N THR A 277 3.27 8.14 1.36
CA THR A 277 3.23 9.62 1.47
C THR A 277 4.45 10.23 2.17
N GLN A 278 4.78 11.49 1.87
CA GLN A 278 5.89 12.22 2.51
C GLN A 278 7.25 11.48 2.48
N MET A 279 7.51 10.68 1.44
CA MET A 279 8.75 9.87 1.36
C MET A 279 9.93 10.71 0.86
N LEU A 280 9.91 11.11 -0.41
CA LEU A 280 10.96 11.93 -1.04
C LEU A 280 10.35 13.20 -1.64
N ASN A 281 9.36 13.80 -0.98
CA ASN A 281 8.51 14.86 -1.51
C ASN A 281 9.27 16.04 -2.12
N SER A 282 10.41 16.42 -1.54
CA SER A 282 11.28 17.48 -2.07
C SER A 282 11.78 17.19 -3.49
N MET A 283 11.82 15.92 -3.90
CA MET A 283 12.22 15.49 -5.24
C MET A 283 11.18 15.75 -6.33
N ILE A 284 9.97 16.22 -5.98
CA ILE A 284 9.05 16.81 -6.96
C ILE A 284 9.74 17.98 -7.68
N GLY A 285 10.42 18.84 -6.92
CA GLY A 285 11.11 20.03 -7.43
C GLY A 285 12.62 19.88 -7.58
N ASN A 286 13.25 18.90 -6.92
CA ASN A 286 14.71 18.80 -6.79
C ASN A 286 15.26 17.44 -7.26
N PRO A 287 16.49 17.38 -7.81
CA PRO A 287 17.08 16.13 -8.27
C PRO A 287 17.62 15.24 -7.13
N ARG A 288 17.58 15.71 -5.88
CA ARG A 288 18.07 15.00 -4.69
C ARG A 288 17.13 15.25 -3.50
N PRO A 289 16.92 14.27 -2.62
CA PRO A 289 16.11 14.46 -1.44
C PRO A 289 16.90 15.20 -0.36
N THR A 290 16.18 15.62 0.68
CA THR A 290 16.79 16.07 1.92
C THR A 290 17.37 14.89 2.71
N ARG A 291 18.26 15.19 3.67
CA ARG A 291 18.77 14.17 4.61
C ARG A 291 17.66 13.61 5.51
N ALA A 292 16.67 14.42 5.86
CA ALA A 292 15.54 14.01 6.69
C ALA A 292 14.69 12.96 5.96
N GLU A 293 14.33 13.22 4.70
CA GLU A 293 13.60 12.27 3.85
C GLU A 293 14.36 10.96 3.66
N ALA A 294 15.67 11.02 3.35
CA ALA A 294 16.48 9.81 3.23
C ALA A 294 16.51 8.99 4.54
N SER A 295 16.59 9.66 5.69
CA SER A 295 16.52 9.02 7.01
C SER A 295 15.14 8.42 7.28
N ASP A 296 14.07 9.07 6.84
CA ASP A 296 12.69 8.61 7.04
C ASP A 296 12.40 7.34 6.23
N VAL A 297 12.79 7.33 4.94
CA VAL A 297 12.75 6.12 4.10
C VAL A 297 13.57 4.99 4.73
N ALA A 298 14.78 5.28 5.20
CA ALA A 298 15.62 4.28 5.86
C ALA A 298 14.95 3.68 7.11
N ASN A 299 14.29 4.50 7.93
CA ASN A 299 13.58 4.03 9.11
C ASN A 299 12.37 3.17 8.77
N ALA A 300 11.61 3.48 7.71
CA ALA A 300 10.52 2.62 7.25
C ALA A 300 11.00 1.21 6.87
N ILE A 301 12.18 1.12 6.24
CA ILE A 301 12.82 -0.15 5.88
C ILE A 301 13.29 -0.91 7.13
N LEU A 302 13.90 -0.20 8.09
CA LEU A 302 14.34 -0.78 9.37
C LEU A 302 13.16 -1.26 10.23
N ASP A 303 12.02 -0.58 10.16
CA ASP A 303 10.77 -1.00 10.80
C ASP A 303 10.24 -2.31 10.20
N GLY A 304 10.68 -2.65 8.99
CA GLY A 304 10.39 -3.90 8.31
C GLY A 304 9.28 -3.80 7.27
N THR A 305 9.08 -2.62 6.66
CA THR A 305 8.09 -2.43 5.58
C THR A 305 8.39 -3.34 4.38
N ASP A 306 7.33 -3.91 3.78
CA ASP A 306 7.48 -4.72 2.58
C ASP A 306 7.71 -3.85 1.35
N ALA A 307 7.05 -2.69 1.28
CA ALA A 307 7.20 -1.72 0.22
C ALA A 307 7.27 -0.27 0.72
N ILE A 308 7.84 0.59 -0.10
CA ILE A 308 7.92 2.05 0.06
C ILE A 308 7.32 2.71 -1.20
N MET A 309 6.54 3.78 -1.01
CA MET A 309 5.74 4.36 -2.08
C MET A 309 6.07 5.81 -2.42
N LEU A 310 6.25 6.09 -3.71
CA LEU A 310 6.31 7.45 -4.26
C LEU A 310 4.93 7.91 -4.74
N SER A 311 4.59 9.16 -4.43
CA SER A 311 3.33 9.81 -4.78
C SER A 311 3.58 10.87 -5.87
N GLY A 312 3.65 12.15 -5.49
CA GLY A 312 3.86 13.25 -6.44
C GLY A 312 5.23 13.20 -7.13
N GLU A 313 6.22 12.62 -6.45
CA GLU A 313 7.61 12.53 -6.92
C GLU A 313 7.72 11.84 -8.27
N SER A 314 6.98 10.75 -8.47
CA SER A 314 6.97 10.00 -9.74
C SER A 314 5.83 10.42 -10.67
N ALA A 315 4.75 10.99 -10.14
CA ALA A 315 3.56 11.31 -10.93
C ALA A 315 3.65 12.67 -11.65
N ILE A 316 4.08 13.72 -10.95
CA ILE A 316 4.12 15.10 -11.47
C ILE A 316 5.50 15.76 -11.31
N GLY A 317 6.42 15.08 -10.62
CA GLY A 317 7.75 15.59 -10.32
C GLY A 317 8.61 15.81 -11.56
N LYS A 318 9.58 16.72 -11.46
CA LYS A 318 10.58 16.97 -12.50
C LYS A 318 11.60 15.84 -12.67
N TYR A 319 11.72 14.97 -11.66
CA TYR A 319 12.76 13.95 -11.55
C TYR A 319 12.21 12.56 -11.17
N PRO A 320 11.21 12.03 -11.91
CA PRO A 320 10.50 10.81 -11.52
C PRO A 320 11.41 9.58 -11.49
N ILE A 321 12.37 9.50 -12.41
CA ILE A 321 13.30 8.38 -12.53
C ILE A 321 14.36 8.46 -11.43
N GLU A 322 14.88 9.65 -11.14
CA GLU A 322 15.85 9.88 -10.08
C GLU A 322 15.25 9.61 -8.70
N ALA A 323 13.96 9.89 -8.51
CA ALA A 323 13.23 9.54 -7.29
C ALA A 323 13.22 8.02 -7.08
N VAL A 324 12.83 7.22 -8.09
CA VAL A 324 12.87 5.75 -8.02
C VAL A 324 14.30 5.24 -7.81
N LYS A 325 15.29 5.75 -8.55
CA LYS A 325 16.70 5.37 -8.36
C LYS A 325 17.20 5.68 -6.96
N THR A 326 16.78 6.81 -6.38
CA THR A 326 17.18 7.21 -5.03
C THR A 326 16.56 6.31 -3.98
N MET A 327 15.27 5.98 -4.14
CA MET A 327 14.56 5.03 -3.31
C MET A 327 15.23 3.64 -3.35
N ASP A 328 15.61 3.16 -4.54
CA ASP A 328 16.34 1.88 -4.70
C ASP A 328 17.73 1.91 -4.05
N ARG A 329 18.49 3.01 -4.21
CA ARG A 329 19.80 3.16 -3.55
C ARG A 329 19.69 3.14 -2.03
N ILE A 330 18.74 3.88 -1.45
CA ILE A 330 18.51 3.88 0.00
C ILE A 330 18.18 2.47 0.49
N ALA A 331 17.27 1.76 -0.20
CA ALA A 331 16.89 0.41 0.19
C ALA A 331 18.08 -0.55 0.19
N ARG A 332 18.90 -0.54 -0.86
CA ARG A 332 20.09 -1.41 -0.95
C ARG A 332 21.13 -1.09 0.10
N GLU A 333 21.35 0.19 0.38
CA GLU A 333 22.32 0.62 1.40
C GLU A 333 21.90 0.11 2.79
N ILE A 334 20.62 0.31 3.15
CA ILE A 334 20.09 -0.15 4.44
C ILE A 334 20.11 -1.66 4.52
N GLU A 335 19.58 -2.37 3.53
CA GLU A 335 19.53 -3.84 3.52
C GLU A 335 20.92 -4.50 3.55
N GLY A 336 21.93 -3.84 2.97
CA GLY A 336 23.32 -4.28 2.98
C GLY A 336 24.07 -3.99 4.29
N SER A 337 23.52 -3.16 5.18
CA SER A 337 24.16 -2.76 6.42
C SER A 337 24.12 -3.87 7.49
N ALA A 338 25.18 -4.00 8.28
CA ALA A 338 25.19 -4.93 9.43
C ALA A 338 24.08 -4.63 10.44
N PHE A 339 23.68 -3.35 10.57
CA PHE A 339 22.61 -2.92 11.45
C PHE A 339 21.25 -3.50 11.02
N TYR A 340 20.94 -3.50 9.73
CA TYR A 340 19.73 -4.13 9.21
C TYR A 340 19.75 -5.64 9.45
N GLN A 341 20.90 -6.28 9.23
CA GLN A 341 21.08 -7.72 9.44
C GLN A 341 20.78 -8.13 10.88
N GLU A 342 21.30 -7.39 11.86
CA GLU A 342 21.03 -7.60 13.28
C GLU A 342 19.54 -7.34 13.62
N THR A 343 18.98 -6.25 13.09
CA THR A 343 17.57 -5.87 13.34
C THR A 343 16.61 -6.94 12.81
N MET A 344 16.84 -7.42 11.58
CA MET A 344 16.03 -8.48 10.98
C MET A 344 16.24 -9.81 11.70
N PHE A 345 17.47 -10.17 12.09
CA PHE A 345 17.70 -11.38 12.90
C PHE A 345 16.87 -11.36 14.20
N ASN A 346 16.89 -10.26 14.94
CA ASN A 346 16.10 -10.10 16.16
C ASN A 346 14.60 -10.19 15.90
N THR A 347 14.13 -9.61 14.80
CA THR A 347 12.73 -9.70 14.36
C THR A 347 12.35 -11.14 14.03
N THR A 348 13.20 -11.86 13.29
CA THR A 348 13.01 -13.27 12.94
C THR A 348 12.96 -14.15 14.19
N GLN A 349 13.79 -13.92 15.21
CA GLN A 349 13.74 -14.68 16.46
C GLN A 349 12.44 -14.43 17.24
N LYS A 350 11.97 -13.18 17.29
CA LYS A 350 10.66 -12.87 17.89
C LYS A 350 9.51 -13.55 17.15
N ASN A 351 9.55 -13.53 15.82
CA ASN A 351 8.54 -14.22 15.00
C ASN A 351 8.59 -15.74 15.21
N ARG A 352 9.79 -16.33 15.35
CA ARG A 352 9.97 -17.75 15.65
C ARG A 352 9.36 -18.16 16.99
N ALA A 353 9.49 -17.32 18.01
CA ALA A 353 8.89 -17.57 19.33
C ALA A 353 7.35 -17.58 19.30
N LYS A 354 6.73 -16.98 18.28
CA LYS A 354 5.28 -16.92 18.08
C LYS A 354 4.75 -17.94 17.06
N VAL A 355 5.59 -18.82 16.53
CA VAL A 355 5.19 -19.83 15.54
C VAL A 355 4.11 -20.72 16.16
N SER A 356 2.99 -20.86 15.46
CA SER A 356 1.83 -21.60 15.94
C SER A 356 1.27 -22.60 14.92
N THR A 357 1.71 -22.53 13.66
CA THR A 357 1.18 -23.38 12.57
C THR A 357 2.26 -24.24 11.90
N ILE A 358 1.83 -25.30 11.20
CA ILE A 358 2.70 -26.14 10.37
C ILE A 358 3.37 -25.29 9.28
N THR A 359 2.59 -24.45 8.60
CA THR A 359 3.07 -23.54 7.56
C THR A 359 4.20 -22.65 8.06
N GLU A 360 4.04 -22.03 9.23
CA GLU A 360 5.07 -21.17 9.82
C GLU A 360 6.31 -21.96 10.25
N SER A 361 6.12 -23.13 10.85
CA SER A 361 7.21 -23.99 11.29
C SER A 361 8.09 -24.41 10.12
N ILE A 362 7.45 -24.86 9.03
CA ILE A 362 8.11 -25.24 7.78
C ILE A 362 8.80 -24.05 7.13
N SER A 363 8.14 -22.89 7.03
CA SER A 363 8.74 -21.69 6.43
C SER A 363 9.96 -21.19 7.22
N SER A 364 9.90 -21.25 8.55
CA SER A 364 11.02 -20.89 9.43
C SER A 364 12.20 -21.86 9.26
N ALA A 365 11.91 -23.17 9.23
CA ALA A 365 12.92 -24.20 9.01
C ALA A 365 13.57 -24.08 7.64
N THR A 366 12.79 -23.81 6.57
CA THR A 366 13.30 -23.51 5.23
C THR A 366 14.32 -22.39 5.25
N CYS A 367 14.00 -21.27 5.93
CA CYS A 367 14.91 -20.13 6.04
C CYS A 367 16.21 -20.50 6.78
N LYS A 368 16.10 -21.29 7.86
CA LYS A 368 17.25 -21.75 8.66
C LYS A 368 18.16 -22.68 7.84
N ILE A 369 17.58 -23.71 7.23
CA ILE A 369 18.31 -24.69 6.42
C ILE A 369 19.02 -23.98 5.26
N ALA A 370 18.32 -23.10 4.54
CA ALA A 370 18.90 -22.35 3.44
C ALA A 370 20.14 -21.56 3.87
N MET A 371 20.07 -20.91 5.04
CA MET A 371 21.20 -20.16 5.60
C MET A 371 22.38 -21.06 5.96
N GLU A 372 22.12 -22.17 6.67
CA GLU A 372 23.16 -23.09 7.16
C GLU A 372 23.91 -23.78 6.02
N ILE A 373 23.22 -24.14 4.94
CA ILE A 373 23.85 -24.79 3.79
C ILE A 373 24.43 -23.79 2.77
N GLY A 374 24.29 -22.49 2.99
CA GLY A 374 24.70 -21.46 2.04
C GLY A 374 23.96 -21.56 0.70
N ALA A 375 22.66 -21.80 0.74
CA ALA A 375 21.83 -21.96 -0.46
C ALA A 375 21.84 -20.68 -1.31
N ARG A 376 21.87 -20.86 -2.63
CA ARG A 376 21.80 -19.79 -3.63
C ARG A 376 20.48 -19.04 -3.56
N CYS A 377 19.37 -19.76 -3.40
CA CYS A 377 18.03 -19.20 -3.25
C CYS A 377 17.09 -20.17 -2.53
N ILE A 378 15.97 -19.63 -2.06
CA ILE A 378 14.80 -20.38 -1.61
C ILE A 378 13.78 -20.36 -2.74
N ILE A 379 13.35 -21.52 -3.22
CA ILE A 379 12.30 -21.65 -4.24
C ILE A 379 10.99 -21.96 -3.53
N SER A 380 10.05 -21.01 -3.56
CA SER A 380 8.72 -21.15 -2.96
C SER A 380 7.70 -21.47 -4.04
N ALA A 381 7.37 -22.75 -4.20
CA ALA A 381 6.31 -23.16 -5.13
C ALA A 381 4.95 -22.89 -4.47
N THR A 382 4.12 -22.06 -5.12
CA THR A 382 2.91 -21.54 -4.51
C THR A 382 1.74 -21.44 -5.48
N THR A 383 0.53 -21.65 -4.96
CA THR A 383 -0.73 -21.47 -5.71
C THR A 383 -1.47 -20.21 -5.29
N SER A 384 -1.46 -19.85 -3.99
CA SER A 384 -2.15 -18.65 -3.45
C SER A 384 -1.19 -17.55 -2.98
N GLY A 385 0.12 -17.74 -3.14
CA GLY A 385 1.16 -16.85 -2.63
C GLY A 385 1.51 -17.06 -1.16
N SER A 386 0.68 -17.78 -0.40
CA SER A 386 0.84 -18.02 1.05
C SER A 386 2.23 -18.55 1.44
N THR A 387 2.70 -19.63 0.80
CA THR A 387 4.05 -20.20 1.04
C THR A 387 5.14 -19.14 0.94
N ALA A 388 5.13 -18.35 -0.13
CA ALA A 388 6.18 -17.37 -0.39
C ALA A 388 6.13 -16.22 0.63
N ARG A 389 4.92 -15.77 1.01
CA ARG A 389 4.73 -14.78 2.08
C ARG A 389 5.20 -15.27 3.44
N MET A 390 4.92 -16.53 3.78
CA MET A 390 5.34 -17.10 5.06
C MET A 390 6.86 -17.28 5.15
N VAL A 391 7.53 -17.60 4.04
CA VAL A 391 9.00 -17.55 3.97
C VAL A 391 9.50 -16.10 4.12
N SER A 392 8.88 -15.14 3.41
CA SER A 392 9.24 -13.72 3.49
C SER A 392 9.05 -13.11 4.89
N LYS A 393 8.05 -13.56 5.65
CA LYS A 393 7.81 -13.16 7.06
C LYS A 393 9.02 -13.40 7.97
N PHE A 394 9.85 -14.40 7.68
CA PHE A 394 11.08 -14.68 8.44
C PHE A 394 12.31 -13.90 7.93
N ARG A 395 12.10 -13.00 6.97
CA ARG A 395 13.08 -12.04 6.43
C ARG A 395 14.45 -12.68 6.09
N PRO A 396 14.50 -13.78 5.32
CA PRO A 396 15.78 -14.42 4.99
C PRO A 396 16.65 -13.53 4.09
N ASN A 397 17.94 -13.50 4.40
CA ASN A 397 18.94 -12.84 3.55
C ASN A 397 19.07 -13.50 2.17
N ILE A 398 18.73 -14.78 2.09
CA ILE A 398 18.74 -15.56 0.85
C ILE A 398 17.59 -15.11 -0.06
N PRO A 399 17.82 -14.93 -1.38
CA PRO A 399 16.77 -14.58 -2.33
C PRO A 399 15.60 -15.58 -2.30
N ILE A 400 14.37 -15.06 -2.31
CA ILE A 400 13.15 -15.89 -2.39
C ILE A 400 12.64 -15.82 -3.82
N ILE A 401 12.58 -16.96 -4.51
CA ILE A 401 12.02 -17.08 -5.84
C ILE A 401 10.67 -17.77 -5.72
N ALA A 402 9.59 -17.03 -5.93
CA ALA A 402 8.25 -17.60 -5.87
C ALA A 402 7.83 -18.08 -7.25
N VAL A 403 7.51 -19.37 -7.36
CA VAL A 403 7.08 -19.97 -8.63
C VAL A 403 5.59 -20.27 -8.53
N THR A 404 4.80 -19.68 -9.43
CA THR A 404 3.34 -19.84 -9.47
C THR A 404 2.85 -19.97 -10.90
N HIS A 405 1.76 -20.74 -11.09
CA HIS A 405 1.04 -20.81 -12.36
C HIS A 405 -0.05 -19.74 -12.47
N ASP A 406 -0.44 -19.13 -11.34
CA ASP A 406 -1.48 -18.12 -11.27
C ASP A 406 -0.90 -16.72 -11.51
N LYS A 407 -1.45 -16.02 -12.50
CA LYS A 407 -1.01 -14.69 -12.92
C LYS A 407 -1.32 -13.64 -11.86
N TYR A 408 -2.49 -13.69 -11.20
CA TYR A 408 -2.85 -12.74 -10.16
C TYR A 408 -1.93 -12.87 -8.96
N VAL A 409 -1.63 -14.10 -8.55
CA VAL A 409 -0.69 -14.39 -7.46
C VAL A 409 0.72 -13.92 -7.81
N LYS A 410 1.15 -14.12 -9.06
CA LYS A 410 2.46 -13.64 -9.55
C LYS A 410 2.59 -12.12 -9.35
N HIS A 411 1.57 -11.36 -9.75
CA HIS A 411 1.57 -9.90 -9.59
C HIS A 411 1.39 -9.48 -8.14
N TYR A 412 0.57 -10.17 -7.35
CA TYR A 412 0.43 -9.88 -5.92
C TYR A 412 1.75 -9.95 -5.16
N LEU A 413 2.59 -10.94 -5.49
CA LEU A 413 3.90 -11.11 -4.86
C LEU A 413 4.91 -10.01 -5.22
N THR A 414 4.61 -9.10 -6.16
CA THR A 414 5.47 -7.95 -6.48
C THR A 414 5.52 -6.93 -5.34
N VAL A 415 4.51 -6.87 -4.46
CA VAL A 415 4.49 -5.97 -3.30
C VAL A 415 5.09 -6.60 -2.02
N CYS A 416 5.37 -7.90 -2.04
CA CYS A 416 5.85 -8.64 -0.87
C CYS A 416 7.39 -8.57 -0.75
N TRP A 417 7.90 -8.35 0.46
CA TRP A 417 9.33 -8.20 0.73
C TRP A 417 10.16 -9.38 0.20
N GLY A 418 11.24 -9.11 -0.51
CA GLY A 418 12.28 -10.08 -0.86
C GLY A 418 11.89 -11.18 -1.86
N ILE A 419 10.64 -11.17 -2.33
CA ILE A 419 10.10 -12.17 -3.26
C ILE A 419 10.32 -11.74 -4.71
N HIS A 420 10.86 -12.63 -5.52
CA HIS A 420 10.93 -12.50 -6.96
C HIS A 420 9.97 -13.50 -7.61
N PRO A 421 8.81 -13.05 -8.12
CA PRO A 421 7.83 -13.95 -8.70
C PRO A 421 8.23 -14.39 -10.11
N LEU A 422 8.06 -15.67 -10.40
CA LEU A 422 8.25 -16.26 -11.72
C LEU A 422 7.00 -17.02 -12.15
N GLN A 423 6.66 -16.87 -13.42
CA GLN A 423 5.54 -17.59 -14.03
C GLN A 423 5.96 -19.02 -14.38
N LEU A 424 5.19 -19.98 -13.87
CA LEU A 424 5.18 -21.36 -14.32
C LEU A 424 4.11 -21.51 -15.42
N ALA A 425 4.47 -22.10 -16.55
CA ALA A 425 3.53 -22.26 -17.67
C ALA A 425 2.41 -23.26 -17.36
N VAL A 426 2.73 -24.34 -16.66
CA VAL A 426 1.79 -25.43 -16.36
C VAL A 426 1.94 -25.86 -14.92
N ARG A 427 0.83 -25.97 -14.19
CA ARG A 427 0.80 -26.56 -12.85
C ARG A 427 1.20 -28.04 -12.94
N GLY A 428 2.22 -28.45 -12.17
CA GLY A 428 2.53 -29.86 -11.99
C GLY A 428 1.35 -30.61 -11.36
N ARG A 429 1.07 -31.83 -11.82
CA ARG A 429 0.01 -32.70 -11.29
C ARG A 429 0.47 -33.46 -10.04
N THR A 430 1.77 -33.63 -9.89
CA THR A 430 2.41 -34.26 -8.73
C THR A 430 3.37 -33.29 -8.05
N THR A 431 3.73 -33.60 -6.80
CA THR A 431 4.77 -32.88 -6.05
C THR A 431 6.10 -32.89 -6.82
N ASP A 432 6.53 -34.03 -7.34
CA ASP A 432 7.78 -34.17 -8.09
C ASP A 432 7.80 -33.33 -9.37
N GLU A 433 6.67 -33.27 -10.09
CA GLU A 433 6.52 -32.39 -11.25
C GLU A 433 6.61 -30.92 -10.84
N LEU A 434 5.99 -30.52 -9.73
CA LEU A 434 6.05 -29.15 -9.22
C LEU A 434 7.50 -28.75 -8.89
N ILE A 435 8.24 -29.62 -8.19
CA ILE A 435 9.65 -29.44 -7.86
C ILE A 435 10.49 -29.32 -9.13
N SER A 436 10.41 -30.31 -10.03
CA SER A 436 11.17 -30.35 -11.27
C SER A 436 10.91 -29.13 -12.16
N ASN A 437 9.64 -28.75 -12.31
CA ASN A 437 9.24 -27.60 -13.11
C ASN A 437 9.71 -26.27 -12.48
N SER A 438 9.72 -26.18 -11.15
CA SER A 438 10.24 -25.01 -10.44
C SER A 438 11.75 -24.85 -10.67
N ILE A 439 12.53 -25.93 -10.57
CA ILE A 439 13.98 -25.90 -10.85
C ILE A 439 14.25 -25.48 -12.30
N LYS A 440 13.52 -26.08 -13.26
CA LYS A 440 13.63 -25.73 -14.69
C LYS A 440 13.32 -24.25 -14.94
N ALA A 441 12.29 -23.71 -14.30
CA ALA A 441 11.95 -22.30 -14.41
C ALA A 441 13.10 -21.43 -13.89
N VAL A 442 13.57 -21.65 -12.66
CA VAL A 442 14.64 -20.84 -12.06
C VAL A 442 15.96 -20.92 -12.85
N ARG A 443 16.29 -22.09 -13.42
CA ARG A 443 17.42 -22.26 -14.34
C ARG A 443 17.25 -21.47 -15.64
N ARG A 444 16.06 -21.51 -16.25
CA ARG A 444 15.76 -20.77 -17.49
C ARG A 444 15.93 -19.26 -17.33
N TYR A 445 15.61 -18.72 -16.15
CA TYR A 445 15.80 -17.32 -15.81
C TYR A 445 17.24 -16.99 -15.34
N GLY A 446 18.18 -17.94 -15.38
CA GLY A 446 19.59 -17.72 -15.06
C GLY A 446 19.88 -17.44 -13.59
N LEU A 447 18.97 -17.77 -12.68
CA LEU A 447 19.11 -17.47 -11.25
C LEU A 447 19.94 -18.51 -10.48
N VAL A 448 20.02 -19.72 -11.02
CA VAL A 448 20.78 -20.86 -10.48
C VAL A 448 21.54 -21.58 -11.60
N LYS A 449 22.72 -22.12 -11.27
CA LYS A 449 23.58 -22.90 -12.17
C LYS A 449 23.90 -24.27 -11.57
N ALA A 450 24.49 -25.15 -12.39
CA ALA A 450 24.94 -26.45 -11.93
C ALA A 450 25.94 -26.32 -10.75
N GLY A 451 25.73 -27.10 -9.69
CA GLY A 451 26.51 -27.06 -8.46
C GLY A 451 26.05 -26.02 -7.43
N ASP A 452 25.03 -25.22 -7.72
CA ASP A 452 24.37 -24.40 -6.70
C ASP A 452 23.47 -25.28 -5.81
N ARG A 453 23.40 -24.93 -4.51
CA ARG A 453 22.43 -25.50 -3.57
C ARG A 453 21.17 -24.65 -3.53
N VAL A 454 19.99 -25.27 -3.56
CA VAL A 454 18.70 -24.59 -3.39
C VAL A 454 17.87 -25.29 -2.33
N VAL A 455 17.00 -24.53 -1.66
CA VAL A 455 15.97 -25.10 -0.78
C VAL A 455 14.61 -24.82 -1.39
N ILE A 456 13.82 -25.87 -1.60
CA ILE A 456 12.47 -25.78 -2.15
C ILE A 456 11.46 -26.00 -1.04
N THR A 457 10.41 -25.18 -1.03
CA THR A 457 9.28 -25.36 -0.12
C THR A 457 7.95 -25.18 -0.85
N ALA A 458 6.96 -26.01 -0.48
CA ALA A 458 5.68 -26.10 -1.16
C ALA A 458 4.58 -26.63 -0.22
N GLY A 459 3.33 -26.54 -0.70
CA GLY A 459 2.20 -27.29 -0.16
C GLY A 459 1.81 -28.42 -1.11
N THR A 460 1.76 -29.66 -0.65
CA THR A 460 1.60 -30.84 -1.52
C THR A 460 0.15 -31.29 -1.73
N HIS A 461 -0.79 -30.95 -0.84
CA HIS A 461 -2.15 -31.50 -0.85
C HIS A 461 -3.27 -30.45 -0.78
N THR A 462 -3.04 -29.31 -0.10
CA THR A 462 -4.08 -28.28 0.11
C THR A 462 -3.52 -26.89 -0.17
N SER A 463 -4.20 -26.13 -1.04
CA SER A 463 -3.85 -24.73 -1.29
C SER A 463 -3.91 -23.93 0.01
N GLY A 464 -2.95 -23.03 0.23
CA GLY A 464 -2.88 -22.21 1.45
C GLY A 464 -2.05 -22.80 2.60
N THR A 465 -1.58 -24.04 2.49
CA THR A 465 -0.70 -24.67 3.49
C THR A 465 0.70 -24.92 2.92
N THR A 466 1.71 -24.94 3.79
CA THR A 466 3.09 -25.31 3.44
C THR A 466 3.56 -26.42 4.36
N ASN A 467 3.94 -27.57 3.79
CA ASN A 467 4.25 -28.79 4.55
C ASN A 467 5.47 -29.56 4.03
N LEU A 468 6.16 -29.03 3.01
CA LEU A 468 7.31 -29.67 2.38
C LEU A 468 8.55 -28.77 2.42
N ILE A 469 9.70 -29.41 2.68
CA ILE A 469 11.03 -28.84 2.47
C ILE A 469 11.86 -29.88 1.72
N GLU A 470 12.58 -29.46 0.71
CA GLU A 470 13.54 -30.29 0.00
C GLU A 470 14.83 -29.48 -0.26
N VAL A 471 15.98 -30.14 -0.12
CA VAL A 471 17.29 -29.56 -0.38
C VAL A 471 17.86 -30.23 -1.63
N ILE A 472 18.30 -29.43 -2.59
CA ILE A 472 18.69 -29.91 -3.91
C ILE A 472 20.01 -29.29 -4.35
N ASP A 473 20.91 -30.14 -4.85
CA ASP A 473 22.08 -29.75 -5.64
C ASP A 473 21.69 -29.71 -7.12
N VAL A 474 21.81 -28.54 -7.77
CA VAL A 474 21.29 -28.24 -9.12
C VAL A 474 22.15 -28.76 -10.27
#